data_AF-A0A833PPD4-F1
#
_entry.id   AF-A0A833PPD4-F1
#
_cell.length_a   1.000
_cell.length_b   1.000
_cell.length_c   1.000
_cell.angle_alpha   90.00
_cell.angle_beta   90.00
_cell.angle_gamma   90.00
#
_symmetry.space_group_name_H-M   'P 1'
#
loop_
_entity.id
_entity.type
_entity.pdbx_description
1 polymer ?
#
loop_
_entity_poly.entity_id
_entity_poly.type
_entity_poly.pdbx_seq_one_letter_code
_entity_poly.pdbx_strand_id
1 'polypeptide(L)'
;MEEPAPYVLSGALAVQDDFEDEQLDRVSRHLGGIASVYLRHDEVAHAVSLRVSGTLMRDDVRYIEQRVERFAEENARAAAILVSEWNGETSELVVGMNWDAQCLIRLGAVQEQLAKLTERYFDFLLRLEPPDATARGTPLMCVSIDIEDKLARG
;
A
#
# COMPACT_ATOMS: atom_id res chain seq x y z
N MET A 1 -6.38 -2.78 25.37
CA MET A 1 -6.15 -1.36 25.07
C MET A 1 -4.64 -1.22 25.14
N GLU A 2 -3.98 -0.95 24.02
CA GLU A 2 -2.52 -0.84 24.00
C GLU A 2 -2.10 0.43 24.74
N GLU A 3 -1.02 0.33 25.53
CA GLU A 3 -0.46 1.45 26.27
C GLU A 3 0.34 2.37 25.34
N PRO A 4 0.44 3.67 25.66
CA PRO A 4 1.23 4.58 24.86
C PRO A 4 2.71 4.22 25.00
N ALA A 5 3.39 4.05 23.86
CA ALA A 5 4.77 3.56 23.81
C ALA A 5 5.66 4.50 22.98
N PRO A 6 6.99 4.46 23.17
CA PRO A 6 7.91 5.20 22.32
C PRO A 6 7.74 4.83 20.85
N TYR A 7 7.71 5.86 20.01
CA TYR A 7 7.57 5.77 18.56
C TYR A 7 8.64 6.59 17.86
N VAL A 8 9.22 6.04 16.79
CA VAL A 8 10.08 6.76 15.84
C VAL A 8 9.78 6.29 14.42
N LEU A 9 9.36 7.22 13.56
CA LEU A 9 9.40 7.06 12.11
C LEU A 9 10.57 7.85 11.55
N SER A 10 11.38 7.26 10.68
CA SER A 10 12.50 7.96 10.07
C SER A 10 12.83 7.47 8.67
N GLY A 11 13.33 8.37 7.83
CA GLY A 11 13.82 8.03 6.50
C GLY A 11 13.92 9.25 5.60
N ALA A 12 14.06 8.98 4.30
CA ALA A 12 14.08 9.99 3.26
C ALA A 12 13.23 9.55 2.08
N LEU A 13 12.61 10.51 1.41
CA LEU A 13 11.74 10.31 0.26
C LEU A 13 12.21 11.19 -0.89
N ALA A 14 12.47 10.62 -2.06
CA ALA A 14 12.70 11.39 -3.27
C ALA A 14 11.40 12.08 -3.70
N VAL A 15 11.42 13.39 -3.92
CA VAL A 15 10.24 14.19 -4.29
C VAL A 15 10.29 14.64 -5.75
N GLN A 16 9.15 15.10 -6.27
CA GLN A 16 9.04 15.64 -7.63
C GLN A 16 9.84 16.96 -7.78
N ASP A 17 10.18 17.29 -9.02
CA ASP A 17 11.05 18.44 -9.32
C ASP A 17 10.36 19.80 -9.05
N ASP A 18 9.02 19.82 -9.01
CA ASP A 18 8.16 20.97 -8.69
C ASP A 18 7.68 20.99 -7.23
N PHE A 19 8.35 20.24 -6.35
CA PHE A 19 8.00 20.18 -4.94
C PHE A 19 8.20 21.53 -4.22
N GLU A 20 7.17 21.98 -3.51
CA GLU A 20 7.15 23.24 -2.75
C GLU A 20 7.09 22.99 -1.23
N ASP A 21 7.78 23.83 -0.45
CA ASP A 21 7.90 23.69 1.01
C ASP A 21 6.54 23.84 1.73
N GLU A 22 5.54 24.49 1.12
CA GLU A 22 4.16 24.57 1.62
C GLU A 22 3.52 23.19 1.83
N GLN A 23 3.97 22.16 1.10
CA GLN A 23 3.55 20.78 1.30
C GLN A 23 4.09 20.23 2.62
N LEU A 24 5.35 20.52 2.96
CA LEU A 24 5.95 20.14 4.24
C LEU A 24 5.31 20.86 5.42
N ASP A 25 5.03 22.15 5.26
CA ASP A 25 4.36 22.94 6.30
C ASP A 25 2.99 22.38 6.66
N ARG A 26 2.25 21.89 5.66
CA ARG A 26 0.97 21.22 5.89
C ARG A 26 1.14 19.94 6.71
N VAL A 27 2.09 19.07 6.36
CA VAL A 27 2.34 17.83 7.11
C VAL A 27 2.82 18.14 8.53
N SER A 28 3.80 19.04 8.66
CA SER A 28 4.36 19.48 9.93
C SER A 28 3.28 19.99 10.90
N ARG A 29 2.36 20.84 10.42
CA ARG A 29 1.26 21.38 11.23
C ARG A 29 0.27 20.32 11.72
N HIS A 30 -0.05 19.34 10.87
CA HIS A 30 -0.98 18.26 11.26
C HIS A 30 -0.36 17.31 12.28
N LEU A 31 0.91 16.94 12.06
CA LEU A 31 1.60 15.97 12.90
C LEU A 31 2.18 16.59 14.18
N GLY A 32 2.49 17.89 14.17
CA GLY A 32 3.07 18.61 15.31
C GLY A 32 2.15 18.73 16.54
N GLY A 33 0.84 18.50 16.38
CA GLY A 33 -0.09 18.37 17.51
C GLY A 33 -0.05 17.01 18.21
N ILE A 34 0.64 16.02 17.62
CA ILE A 34 0.62 14.61 18.02
C ILE A 34 2.03 14.17 18.45
N ALA A 35 3.05 14.56 17.67
CA ALA A 35 4.42 14.10 17.85
C ALA A 35 5.43 15.23 17.56
N SER A 36 6.69 15.02 17.96
CA SER A 36 7.80 15.85 17.51
C SER A 36 8.09 15.52 16.05
N VAL A 37 8.13 16.54 15.19
CA VAL A 37 8.27 16.39 13.74
C VAL A 37 9.49 17.17 13.25
N TYR A 38 10.37 16.48 12.55
CA TYR A 38 11.46 17.06 11.78
C TYR A 38 11.24 16.71 10.31
N LEU A 39 11.08 17.74 9.48
CA LEU A 39 10.98 17.62 8.03
C LEU A 39 11.98 18.60 7.42
N ARG A 40 12.77 18.13 6.45
CA ARG A 40 13.72 18.96 5.73
C ARG A 40 13.75 18.58 4.27
N HIS A 41 13.45 19.55 3.41
CA HIS A 41 13.69 19.45 1.98
C HIS A 41 15.19 19.71 1.69
N ASP A 42 15.79 18.80 0.94
CA ASP A 42 17.09 18.95 0.30
C ASP A 42 16.87 19.14 -1.20
N GLU A 43 16.96 20.39 -1.64
CA GLU A 43 16.78 20.81 -3.04
C GLU A 43 17.84 20.20 -3.97
N VAL A 44 19.05 19.91 -3.46
CA VAL A 44 20.15 19.37 -4.27
C VAL A 44 19.93 17.88 -4.51
N ALA A 45 19.46 17.15 -3.50
CA ALA A 45 19.16 15.73 -3.59
C ALA A 45 17.75 15.44 -4.12
N HIS A 46 16.91 16.47 -4.31
CA HIS A 46 15.48 16.34 -4.59
C HIS A 46 14.80 15.36 -3.63
N ALA A 47 15.07 15.52 -2.34
CA ALA A 47 14.61 14.59 -1.31
C ALA A 47 14.14 15.29 -0.04
N VAL A 48 13.15 14.72 0.60
CA VAL A 48 12.67 15.13 1.92
C VAL A 48 13.16 14.14 2.95
N SER A 49 13.97 14.61 3.89
CA SER A 49 14.31 13.88 5.11
C SER A 49 13.21 14.08 6.14
N LEU A 50 12.74 13.00 6.75
CA LEU A 50 11.71 13.04 7.77
C LEU A 50 12.09 12.24 9.01
N ARG A 51 11.69 12.77 10.16
CA ARG A 51 11.69 12.07 11.43
C ARG A 51 10.50 12.50 12.26
N VAL A 52 9.66 11.55 12.66
CA VAL A 52 8.53 11.78 13.57
C VAL A 52 8.76 10.92 14.81
N SER A 53 8.66 11.50 16.00
CA SER A 53 8.91 10.77 17.25
C SER A 53 8.06 11.26 18.41
N GLY A 54 7.67 10.36 19.30
CA GLY A 54 6.89 10.69 20.49
C GLY A 54 6.51 9.46 21.29
N THR A 55 5.78 9.66 22.39
CA THR A 55 5.14 8.56 23.14
C THR A 55 3.69 8.50 22.71
N LEU A 56 3.32 7.48 21.92
CA LEU A 56 2.09 7.46 21.14
C LEU A 56 1.26 6.19 21.37
N MET A 57 -0.05 6.35 21.30
CA MET A 57 -0.98 5.23 21.16
C MET A 57 -0.85 4.63 19.76
N ARG A 58 -1.23 3.35 19.61
CA ARG A 58 -1.19 2.69 18.29
C ARG A 58 -2.05 3.37 17.24
N ASP A 59 -3.19 3.96 17.63
CA ASP A 59 -4.05 4.71 16.72
C ASP A 59 -3.36 5.99 16.20
N ASP A 60 -2.61 6.69 17.05
CA ASP A 60 -1.81 7.86 16.64
C ASP A 60 -0.69 7.46 15.69
N VAL A 61 -0.03 6.31 15.94
CA VAL A 61 0.96 5.75 15.02
C VAL A 61 0.35 5.50 13.65
N ARG A 62 -0.80 4.81 13.59
CA ARG A 62 -1.49 4.54 12.33
C ARG A 62 -1.91 5.82 11.61
N TYR A 63 -2.32 6.84 12.36
CA TYR A 63 -2.66 8.14 11.79
C TYR A 63 -1.44 8.84 11.17
N ILE A 64 -0.29 8.82 11.85
CA ILE A 64 0.96 9.37 11.34
C ILE A 64 1.38 8.64 10.07
N GLU A 65 1.40 7.31 10.09
CA GLU A 65 1.81 6.48 8.94
C GLU A 65 0.92 6.77 7.73
N GLN A 66 -0.41 6.79 7.89
CA GLN A 66 -1.35 7.14 6.82
C GLN A 66 -1.13 8.56 6.27
N ARG A 67 -0.77 9.51 7.14
CA ARG A 67 -0.54 10.90 6.70
C ARG A 67 0.73 11.02 5.88
N VAL A 68 1.77 10.25 6.24
CA VAL A 68 3.04 10.17 5.50
C VAL A 68 2.87 9.41 4.20
N GLU A 69 2.10 8.32 4.18
CA GLU A 69 1.70 7.60 2.96
C GLU A 69 1.04 8.56 1.97
N ARG A 70 0.01 9.30 2.39
CA ARG A 70 -0.68 10.28 1.53
C ARG A 70 0.25 11.37 1.02
N PHE A 71 1.14 11.87 1.88
CA PHE A 71 2.14 12.86 1.46
C PHE A 71 3.05 12.28 0.35
N ALA A 72 3.47 11.02 0.49
CA ALA A 72 4.29 10.36 -0.51
C ALA A 72 3.52 10.04 -1.80
N GLU A 73 2.24 9.69 -1.73
CA GLU A 73 1.40 9.49 -2.92
C GLU A 73 1.32 10.76 -3.79
N GLU A 74 1.23 11.92 -3.15
CA GLU A 74 1.09 13.21 -3.85
C GLU A 74 2.43 13.76 -4.37
N ASN A 75 3.52 13.54 -3.63
CA ASN A 75 4.77 14.28 -3.82
C ASN A 75 5.98 13.41 -4.16
N ALA A 76 5.91 12.09 -3.97
CA ALA A 76 7.05 11.22 -4.23
C ALA A 76 7.31 11.08 -5.72
N ARG A 77 8.59 11.08 -6.08
CA ARG A 77 9.06 10.70 -7.41
C ARG A 77 9.27 9.19 -7.54
N ALA A 78 9.66 8.54 -6.45
CA ALA A 78 9.93 7.11 -6.38
C ALA A 78 9.49 6.53 -5.04
N ALA A 79 9.34 5.21 -4.99
CA ALA A 79 9.04 4.53 -3.74
C ALA A 79 10.21 4.64 -2.75
N ALA A 80 9.88 4.71 -1.46
CA ALA A 80 10.84 4.71 -0.38
C ALA A 80 10.40 3.77 0.74
N ILE A 81 11.36 3.26 1.50
CA ILE A 81 11.13 2.48 2.71
C ILE A 81 11.54 3.35 3.89
N LEU A 82 10.58 3.61 4.78
CA LEU A 82 10.79 4.32 6.02
C LEU A 82 10.86 3.32 7.17
N VAL A 83 11.72 3.58 8.15
CA VAL A 83 11.86 2.74 9.35
C VAL A 83 10.88 3.25 10.40
N SER A 84 9.94 2.39 10.80
CA SER A 84 8.93 2.63 11.83
C SER A 84 9.24 1.76 13.04
N GLU A 85 9.54 2.38 14.18
CA GLU A 85 9.80 1.68 15.44
C GLU A 85 8.74 2.07 16.47
N TRP A 86 8.02 1.09 17.00
CA TRP A 86 7.03 1.30 18.06
C TRP A 86 7.22 0.26 19.15
N ASN A 87 7.33 0.70 20.41
CA ASN A 87 7.54 -0.18 21.56
C ASN A 87 8.77 -1.12 21.42
N GLY A 88 9.82 -0.66 20.72
CA GLY A 88 11.02 -1.45 20.43
C GLY A 88 10.85 -2.48 19.30
N GLU A 89 9.68 -2.55 18.67
CA GLU A 89 9.45 -3.36 17.48
C GLU A 89 9.69 -2.51 16.23
N THR A 90 10.66 -2.93 15.42
CA THR A 90 10.97 -2.29 14.13
C THR A 90 10.14 -2.92 13.02
N SER A 91 9.56 -2.07 12.18
CA SER A 91 8.82 -2.40 10.97
C SER A 91 9.16 -1.44 9.84
N GLU A 92 8.80 -1.83 8.62
CA GLU A 92 9.07 -1.07 7.41
C GLU A 92 7.77 -0.48 6.86
N LEU A 93 7.75 0.83 6.65
CA LEU A 93 6.65 1.53 6.01
C LEU A 93 7.06 1.87 4.56
N VAL A 94 6.43 1.19 3.60
CA VAL A 94 6.69 1.41 2.18
C VAL A 94 5.76 2.51 1.66
N VAL A 95 6.32 3.59 1.14
CA VAL A 95 5.58 4.78 0.68
C VAL A 95 5.98 5.19 -0.73
N GLY A 96 5.19 6.04 -1.37
CA GLY A 96 5.56 6.64 -2.68
C GLY A 96 5.57 5.65 -3.85
N MET A 97 4.96 4.47 -3.70
CA MET A 97 4.72 3.59 -4.83
C MET A 97 3.73 4.29 -5.76
N ASN A 98 4.20 4.78 -6.91
CA ASN A 98 3.33 5.35 -7.94
C ASN A 98 2.14 4.40 -8.16
N TRP A 99 0.92 4.94 -8.25
CA TRP A 99 -0.28 4.20 -8.60
C TRP A 99 -0.05 3.28 -9.81
N ASP A 100 0.75 3.70 -10.80
CA ASP A 100 1.10 2.88 -11.95
C ASP A 100 1.93 1.65 -11.56
N ALA A 101 2.91 1.80 -10.68
CA ALA A 101 3.72 0.69 -10.17
C ALA A 101 2.88 -0.25 -9.28
N GLN A 102 1.99 0.30 -8.45
CA GLN A 102 1.02 -0.51 -7.70
C GLN A 102 0.07 -1.25 -8.64
N CYS A 103 -0.39 -0.61 -9.73
CA CYS A 103 -1.22 -1.24 -10.75
C CYS A 103 -0.48 -2.36 -11.47
N LEU A 104 0.79 -2.16 -11.81
CA LEU A 104 1.63 -3.19 -12.44
C LEU A 104 1.90 -4.38 -11.49
N ILE A 105 2.16 -4.12 -10.21
CA ILE A 105 2.34 -5.19 -9.20
C ILE A 105 1.03 -5.95 -8.99
N ARG A 106 -0.10 -5.25 -8.85
CA ARG A 106 -1.42 -5.88 -8.74
C ARG A 106 -1.76 -6.67 -10.00
N LEU A 107 -1.48 -6.13 -11.18
CA LEU A 107 -1.66 -6.82 -12.46
C LEU A 107 -0.82 -8.09 -12.53
N GLY A 108 0.46 -8.02 -12.13
CA GLY A 108 1.34 -9.18 -12.07
C GLY A 108 0.82 -10.26 -11.11
N ALA A 109 0.36 -9.87 -9.92
CA ALA A 109 -0.24 -10.79 -8.96
C ALA A 109 -1.53 -11.45 -9.50
N VAL A 110 -2.39 -10.67 -10.17
CA VAL A 110 -3.61 -11.18 -10.82
C VAL A 110 -3.26 -12.11 -11.98
N GLN A 111 -2.25 -11.78 -12.78
CA GLN A 111 -1.76 -12.64 -13.86
C GLN A 111 -1.18 -13.96 -13.32
N GLU A 112 -0.45 -13.92 -12.20
CA GLU A 112 0.05 -15.13 -11.54
C GLU A 112 -1.09 -15.99 -10.98
N GLN A 113 -2.11 -15.36 -10.38
CA GLN A 113 -3.32 -16.06 -9.93
C GLN A 113 -4.10 -16.67 -11.10
N LEU A 114 -4.23 -15.94 -12.21
CA LEU A 114 -4.86 -16.44 -13.43
C LEU A 114 -4.05 -17.59 -14.05
N ALA A 115 -2.72 -17.46 -14.11
CA ALA A 115 -1.83 -18.50 -14.60
C ALA A 115 -1.99 -19.79 -13.80
N LYS A 116 -2.05 -19.67 -12.46
CA LYS A 116 -2.35 -20.79 -11.55
C LYS A 116 -3.71 -21.41 -11.87
N LEU A 117 -4.76 -20.62 -12.11
CA LEU A 117 -6.09 -21.13 -12.50
C LEU A 117 -6.08 -21.84 -13.87
N THR A 118 -5.18 -21.47 -14.78
CA THR A 118 -5.01 -22.13 -16.08
C THR A 118 -4.09 -23.35 -16.06
N GLU A 119 -3.38 -23.61 -14.95
CA GLU A 119 -2.65 -24.87 -14.78
C GLU A 119 -3.65 -26.04 -14.72
N ARG A 120 -3.31 -27.13 -15.41
CA ARG A 120 -4.21 -28.24 -15.79
C ARG A 120 -4.79 -29.08 -14.63
N TYR A 121 -4.61 -28.62 -13.39
CA TYR A 121 -5.03 -29.26 -12.14
C TYR A 121 -5.45 -28.25 -11.06
N PHE A 122 -5.79 -27.01 -11.43
CA PHE A 122 -6.36 -26.08 -10.45
C PHE A 122 -7.85 -26.38 -10.29
N ASP A 123 -8.17 -27.23 -9.32
CA ASP A 123 -9.54 -27.58 -8.95
C ASP A 123 -10.24 -26.36 -8.34
N PHE A 124 -10.89 -25.54 -9.16
CA PHE A 124 -11.83 -24.56 -8.63
C PHE A 124 -13.10 -25.29 -8.19
N LEU A 125 -13.43 -25.04 -6.93
CA LEU A 125 -14.54 -25.64 -6.24
C LEU A 125 -15.80 -24.82 -6.57
N LEU A 126 -16.46 -25.14 -7.70
CA LEU A 126 -17.66 -24.44 -8.20
C LEU A 126 -18.93 -24.90 -7.48
N ARG A 127 -19.58 -23.97 -6.76
CA ARG A 127 -20.83 -24.25 -6.02
C ARG A 127 -22.02 -23.70 -6.80
N LEU A 128 -22.74 -24.59 -7.50
CA LEU A 128 -23.99 -24.25 -8.17
C LEU A 128 -25.14 -24.45 -7.19
N GLU A 129 -25.86 -23.37 -6.89
CA GLU A 129 -27.08 -23.40 -6.10
C GLU A 129 -28.27 -22.99 -6.97
N PRO A 130 -29.45 -23.65 -6.84
CA PRO A 130 -30.68 -23.12 -7.41
C PRO A 130 -31.06 -21.80 -6.71
N PRO A 131 -31.81 -20.90 -7.38
CA PRO A 131 -32.01 -19.52 -6.95
C PRO A 131 -32.62 -19.34 -5.54
N ASP A 132 -33.25 -20.37 -4.97
CA ASP A 132 -33.89 -20.32 -3.65
C ASP A 132 -33.16 -21.11 -2.54
N ALA A 133 -31.90 -21.55 -2.75
CA ALA A 133 -31.16 -22.29 -1.73
C ALA A 133 -30.45 -21.38 -0.71
N THR A 134 -30.43 -21.81 0.55
CA THR A 134 -29.69 -21.14 1.63
C THR A 134 -28.26 -21.69 1.72
N ALA A 135 -27.28 -20.87 1.32
CA ALA A 135 -25.88 -21.26 1.20
C ALA A 135 -25.26 -21.86 2.49
N ARG A 136 -25.01 -23.18 2.52
CA ARG A 136 -24.12 -23.95 3.43
C ARG A 136 -23.35 -25.06 2.66
N GLY A 137 -22.02 -25.01 2.54
CA GLY A 137 -21.09 -25.69 1.55
C GLY A 137 -21.44 -27.11 1.03
N THR A 138 -20.88 -27.68 -0.06
CA THR A 138 -19.48 -27.79 -0.54
C THR A 138 -19.50 -28.14 -2.06
N PRO A 139 -18.45 -27.84 -2.85
CA PRO A 139 -18.55 -27.75 -4.33
C PRO A 139 -18.31 -29.06 -5.10
N LEU A 140 -18.96 -29.21 -6.28
CA LEU A 140 -19.27 -30.51 -6.89
C LEU A 140 -18.90 -30.68 -8.39
N MET A 141 -18.37 -29.68 -9.10
CA MET A 141 -18.25 -29.76 -10.57
C MET A 141 -17.12 -28.91 -11.17
N CYS A 142 -16.49 -29.46 -12.23
CA CYS A 142 -15.48 -28.82 -13.08
C CYS A 142 -16.12 -28.24 -14.36
N VAL A 143 -15.69 -27.05 -14.78
CA VAL A 143 -16.22 -26.35 -15.97
C VAL A 143 -15.10 -26.10 -16.98
N SER A 144 -15.33 -26.43 -18.25
CA SER A 144 -14.44 -26.09 -19.35
C SER A 144 -14.95 -24.85 -20.07
N ILE A 145 -14.06 -23.88 -20.32
CA ILE A 145 -14.36 -22.67 -21.08
C ILE A 145 -13.93 -22.92 -22.52
N ASP A 146 -14.89 -22.97 -23.44
CA ASP A 146 -14.62 -22.96 -24.89
C ASP A 146 -14.41 -21.50 -25.32
N ILE A 147 -13.20 -21.17 -25.77
CA ILE A 147 -12.91 -19.88 -26.37
C ILE A 147 -13.03 -20.07 -27.88
N GLU A 148 -14.17 -19.70 -28.45
CA GLU A 148 -14.34 -19.67 -29.91
C GLU A 148 -13.42 -18.60 -30.51
N ASP A 149 -12.29 -19.04 -31.06
CA ASP A 149 -11.39 -18.23 -31.88
C ASP A 149 -12.08 -17.96 -33.23
N LYS A 150 -12.78 -16.82 -33.34
CA LYS A 150 -13.29 -16.35 -34.64
C LYS A 150 -12.13 -15.80 -35.47
N LEU A 151 -11.31 -16.69 -36.03
CA LEU A 151 -10.49 -16.34 -37.19
C LEU A 151 -11.41 -16.20 -38.41
N ALA A 152 -11.64 -14.93 -38.75
CA ALA A 152 -12.07 -14.35 -40.02
C ALA A 152 -12.59 -15.28 -41.12
N ARG A 153 -13.87 -15.10 -41.46
CA ARG A 153 -14.42 -15.40 -42.80
C ARG A 153 -13.84 -14.41 -43.81
N GLY A 154 -13.35 -14.93 -44.92
CA GLY A 154 -12.98 -14.20 -46.14
C GLY A 154 -12.54 -15.19 -47.20
#